data_AF-A0A0V0GI61-F1
#
_entry.id   AF-A0A0V0GI61-F1
#
_cell.length_a   1.000
_cell.length_b   1.000
_cell.length_c   1.000
_cell.angle_alpha   90.00
_cell.angle_beta   90.00
_cell.angle_gamma   90.00
#
_symmetry.space_group_name_H-M   'P 1'
#
loop_
_entity.id
_entity.type
_entity.pdbx_description
1 polymer ?
#
loop_
_entity_poly.entity_id
_entity_poly.type
_entity_poly.pdbx_seq_one_letter_code
_entity_poly.pdbx_strand_id
1 'polypeptide(L)' 'MTYAQIRDFIVQHRATTIHDDRIIGDYCYSENTWISYDDFQTVRTKVSYIKSRGLLGYYAMDISGDTNWNSLLSHAASQ' A
#
# COMPACT_ATOMS: atom_id res chain seq x y z
N MET A 1 -11.25 0.85 4.66
CA MET A 1 -10.37 1.93 5.16
C MET A 1 -9.48 2.37 4.01
N THR A 2 -9.30 3.66 3.81
CA THR A 2 -8.34 4.19 2.83
C THR A 2 -6.91 3.98 3.31
N TYR A 3 -5.93 4.06 2.41
CA TYR A 3 -4.52 3.96 2.82
C TYR A 3 -4.15 5.04 3.84
N ALA A 4 -4.64 6.29 3.66
CA ALA A 4 -4.48 7.35 4.66
C ALA A 4 -5.04 6.95 6.05
N GLN A 5 -6.25 6.39 6.11
CA GLN A 5 -6.86 5.93 7.36
C GLN A 5 -6.09 4.77 8.00
N ILE A 6 -5.49 3.89 7.18
CA ILE A 6 -4.67 2.78 7.67
C ILE A 6 -3.37 3.32 8.29
N ARG A 7 -2.75 4.34 7.68
CA ARG A 7 -1.57 5.00 8.24
C ARG A 7 -1.90 5.65 9.60
N ASP A 8 -3.03 6.31 9.70
CA ASP A 8 -3.51 6.88 10.97
C ASP A 8 -3.75 5.78 12.02
N PHE A 9 -4.39 4.67 11.64
CA PHE A 9 -4.60 3.52 12.51
C PHE A 9 -3.27 2.95 13.04
N ILE A 10 -2.28 2.79 12.17
CA ILE A 10 -0.94 2.28 12.55
C ILE A 10 -0.31 3.17 13.62
N VAL A 11 -0.36 4.49 13.45
CA VAL A 11 0.23 5.45 14.39
C VAL A 11 -0.55 5.48 15.71
N GLN A 12 -1.88 5.61 15.64
CA GLN A 12 -2.74 5.77 16.81
C GLN A 12 -2.75 4.52 17.70
N HIS A 13 -2.77 3.33 17.10
CA HIS A 13 -2.85 2.07 17.84
C HIS A 13 -1.50 1.38 18.02
N ARG A 14 -0.40 1.98 17.53
CA ARG A 14 0.94 1.38 17.53
C ARG A 14 0.90 -0.03 16.92
N ALA A 15 0.14 -0.18 15.84
CA ALA A 15 -0.11 -1.48 15.21
C ALA A 15 1.21 -2.08 14.70
N THR A 16 1.33 -3.41 14.79
CA THR A 16 2.45 -4.13 14.17
C THR A 16 2.21 -4.17 12.67
N THR A 17 3.20 -3.78 11.86
CA THR A 17 3.15 -3.79 10.40
C THR A 17 4.06 -4.88 9.85
N ILE A 18 3.58 -5.66 8.88
CA ILE A 18 4.33 -6.75 8.25
C ILE A 18 4.22 -6.61 6.73
N HIS A 19 5.37 -6.67 6.06
CA HIS A 19 5.48 -6.92 4.63
C HIS A 19 5.71 -8.42 4.41
N ASP A 20 4.88 -9.07 3.59
CA ASP A 20 5.03 -10.49 3.26
C ASP A 20 5.52 -10.66 1.81
N ASP A 21 6.82 -10.95 1.69
CA ASP A 21 7.51 -11.16 0.41
C ASP A 21 6.98 -12.36 -0.39
N ARG A 22 6.26 -13.31 0.24
CA ARG A 22 5.72 -14.48 -0.48
C ARG A 22 4.50 -14.12 -1.31
N ILE A 23 3.68 -13.19 -0.81
CA ILE A 23 2.45 -12.75 -1.48
C ILE A 23 2.57 -11.37 -2.10
N ILE A 24 3.66 -10.64 -1.80
CA ILE A 24 3.86 -9.24 -2.20
C ILE A 24 2.67 -8.39 -1.74
N GLY A 25 2.53 -8.30 -0.42
CA GLY A 25 1.45 -7.58 0.24
C GLY A 25 1.80 -7.17 1.66
N ASP A 26 1.06 -6.19 2.17
CA ASP A 26 1.24 -5.67 3.52
C ASP A 26 0.00 -5.93 4.37
N TYR A 27 0.23 -6.05 5.67
CA TYR A 27 -0.83 -6.03 6.65
C TYR A 27 -0.37 -5.44 7.96
N CYS A 28 -1.32 -4.91 8.72
CA CYS A 28 -1.09 -4.47 10.09
C CYS A 28 -2.14 -5.05 11.03
N TYR A 29 -1.78 -5.16 12.30
CA TYR A 29 -2.70 -5.60 13.33
C TYR A 29 -2.45 -4.94 14.68
N SER A 30 -3.54 -4.72 15.41
CA SER A 30 -3.54 -4.28 16.80
C SER A 30 -4.77 -4.85 17.49
N GLU A 31 -4.59 -5.46 18.67
CA GLU A 31 -5.65 -6.11 19.44
C GLU A 31 -6.45 -7.11 18.58
N ASN A 32 -7.73 -6.83 18.34
CA ASN A 32 -8.66 -7.68 17.59
C ASN A 32 -8.86 -7.23 16.14
N THR A 33 -8.08 -6.26 15.67
CA THR A 33 -8.18 -5.70 14.32
C THR A 33 -6.98 -6.10 13.48
N TRP A 34 -7.25 -6.67 12.30
CA TRP A 34 -6.27 -6.99 11.27
C TRP A 34 -6.68 -6.34 9.96
N ILE A 35 -5.74 -5.69 9.26
CA ILE A 35 -6.01 -4.92 8.04
C ILE A 35 -4.97 -5.28 6.98
N SER A 36 -5.42 -5.72 5.80
CA SER A 36 -4.58 -5.88 4.61
C SER A 36 -4.60 -4.62 3.75
N TYR A 37 -3.46 -4.29 3.16
CA TYR A 37 -3.31 -3.17 2.24
C TYR A 37 -2.06 -3.33 1.37
N ASP A 38 -1.92 -2.46 0.37
CA ASP A 38 -0.66 -2.31 -0.37
C ASP A 38 0.07 -1.09 0.19
N ASP A 39 1.28 -1.27 0.73
CA ASP A 39 2.18 -0.18 1.12
C ASP A 39 3.20 0.10 0.00
N PHE A 40 4.08 1.06 0.25
CA PHE A 40 5.10 1.54 -0.68
C PHE A 40 5.89 0.43 -1.39
N GLN A 41 6.37 -0.57 -0.64
CA GLN A 41 7.18 -1.65 -1.21
C GLN A 41 6.36 -2.57 -2.14
N THR A 42 5.14 -2.91 -1.73
CA THR A 42 4.22 -3.71 -2.54
C THR A 42 3.86 -3.02 -3.84
N VAL A 43 3.49 -1.73 -3.79
CA VAL A 43 3.14 -0.95 -4.99
C VAL A 43 4.31 -0.90 -5.97
N ARG A 44 5.53 -0.58 -5.50
CA ARG A 44 6.73 -0.55 -6.36
C ARG A 44 7.00 -1.91 -7.01
N THR A 45 6.84 -2.98 -6.25
CA THR A 45 7.10 -4.34 -6.74
C THR A 45 6.07 -4.75 -7.78
N LYS A 46 4.78 -4.51 -7.53
CA LYS A 46 3.69 -4.79 -8.49
C LYS A 46 3.85 -4.00 -9.78
N VAL A 47 4.21 -2.71 -9.71
CA VAL A 47 4.47 -1.88 -10.90
C VAL A 47 5.69 -2.36 -11.68
N SER A 48 6.79 -2.67 -10.99
CA SER A 48 7.99 -3.23 -11.62
C SER A 48 7.70 -4.54 -12.34
N TYR A 49 6.87 -5.40 -11.73
CA TYR A 49 6.45 -6.67 -12.32
C TYR A 49 5.70 -6.46 -13.64
N ILE A 50 4.64 -5.63 -13.67
CA ILE A 50 3.85 -5.41 -14.89
C ILE A 50 4.68 -4.74 -16.00
N LYS A 51 5.61 -3.83 -15.64
CA LYS A 51 6.54 -3.18 -16.58
C LYS A 51 7.47 -4.20 -17.22
N SER A 52 8.04 -5.11 -16.43
CA SER A 52 8.91 -6.19 -16.94
C SER A 52 8.19 -7.18 -17.87
N ARG A 53 6.87 -7.27 -17.74
CA ARG A 53 6.00 -8.16 -18.51
C ARG A 53 5.38 -7.50 -19.75
N GLY A 54 5.65 -6.21 -19.98
CA GLY A 54 5.12 -5.48 -21.13
C GLY A 54 3.60 -5.24 -21.08
N LEU A 55 3.01 -5.21 -19.88
CA LEU A 55 1.61 -4.81 -19.73
C LEU A 55 1.45 -3.30 -19.94
N LEU A 56 0.25 -2.88 -20.33
CA LEU A 56 -0.04 -1.48 -20.70
C LEU A 56 0.15 -0.48 -19.54
N GLY A 57 -0.13 -0.87 -18.30
CA GLY A 57 -0.03 0.02 -17.14
C GLY A 57 -0.82 -0.49 -15.93
N TYR A 58 -1.04 0.41 -14.98
CA TYR A 58 -1.78 0.17 -13.74
C TYR A 58 -2.93 1.19 -13.58
N TYR A 59 -3.83 0.90 -12.65
CA TYR A 59 -4.91 1.80 -12.22
C TYR A 59 -5.02 1.74 -10.69
N ALA A 60 -5.32 2.88 -10.06
CA ALA A 60 -5.51 2.99 -8.61
C ALA A 60 -6.99 3.31 -8.29
N MET A 61 -7.58 2.56 -7.36
CA MET A 61 -8.97 2.75 -6.91
C MET A 61 -9.01 3.04 -5.39
N ASP A 62 -9.27 4.27 -4.94
CA ASP A 62 -9.24 5.51 -5.71
C ASP A 62 -8.18 6.48 -5.17
N ILE A 63 -7.94 7.57 -5.92
CA ILE A 63 -6.90 8.54 -5.58
C ILE A 63 -7.15 9.28 -4.26
N SER A 64 -8.42 9.40 -3.84
CA SER A 64 -8.76 10.01 -2.55
C SER A 64 -8.37 9.11 -1.37
N GLY A 65 -8.08 7.84 -1.64
CA GLY A 65 -7.62 6.90 -0.65
C GLY A 65 -6.12 7.00 -0.28
N ASP A 66 -5.32 7.68 -1.10
CA ASP A 66 -3.88 7.90 -0.87
C ASP A 66 -3.64 8.95 0.23
N THR A 67 -2.37 9.20 0.60
CA THR A 67 -2.02 10.17 1.65
C THR A 67 -2.23 11.63 1.21
N ASN A 68 -2.81 12.43 2.11
CA ASN A 68 -3.18 13.84 1.89
C ASN A 68 -2.04 14.77 1.44
N TRP A 69 -0.76 14.42 1.69
CA TRP A 69 0.34 15.37 1.52
C TRP A 69 1.26 15.10 0.33
N ASN A 70 1.29 13.90 -0.26
CA ASN A 70 2.23 13.58 -1.34
C ASN A 70 1.77 12.48 -2.30
N SER A 71 0.56 11.95 -2.14
CA SER A 71 0.08 10.77 -2.90
C SER A 71 1.15 9.68 -2.97
N LEU A 72 1.62 9.23 -1.79
CA LEU A 72 2.80 8.38 -1.63
C LEU A 72 2.75 7.14 -2.53
N LEU A 73 1.60 6.48 -2.61
CA LEU A 73 1.45 5.28 -3.44
C LEU A 73 1.43 5.64 -4.92
N SER A 74 0.78 6.74 -5.28
CA SER A 74 0.77 7.24 -6.66
C SER A 74 2.17 7.62 -7.15
N HIS A 75 2.98 8.25 -6.29
CA HIS A 75 4.38 8.57 -6.59
C HIS A 75 5.23 7.31 -6.71
N ALA A 76 5.05 6.35 -5.79
CA ALA A 76 5.73 5.06 -5.83
C ALA A 76 5.44 4.27 -7.12
N ALA A 77 4.20 4.36 -7.62
CA ALA A 77 3.79 3.70 -8.85
C ALA A 77 4.35 4.37 -10.12
N SER A 78 4.77 5.64 -10.03
CA SER A 78 5.26 6.42 -11.19
C SER A 78 6.76 6.26 -11.48
N GLN A 79 7.51 5.58 -10.60
CA GLN A 79 8.95 5.31 -10.72
C GLN A 79 9.21 4.05 -11.56
#